data_AF-A0A7S8CD09-F1
#
_entry.id   AF-A0A7S8CD09-F1
#
_cell.length_a   1.000
_cell.length_b   1.000
_cell.length_c   1.000
_cell.angle_alpha   90.00
_cell.angle_beta   90.00
_cell.angle_gamma   90.00
#
_symmetry.space_group_name_H-M   'P 1'
#
loop_
_entity.id
_entity.type
_entity.pdbx_description
1 polymer ?
#
loop_
_entity_poly.entity_id
_entity_poly.type
_entity_poly.pdbx_seq_one_letter_code
_entity_poly.pdbx_strand_id
1 'polypeptide(L)'
;MHQKMKRNLQEIYRAYPFLQGMTAKEAREHLLAYEKMKVDLSFEDNRLVISGEELNLPLIISVRLNDGTSIESGKFNSYEVVKVPGVSDIYSIKLSESVSEIPITRERGR
;
A
#
# COMPACT_ATOMS: atom_id res chain seq x y z
N MET A 1 -9.73 -25.36 23.28
CA MET A 1 -10.31 -24.38 22.34
C MET A 1 -9.42 -23.16 22.08
N HIS A 2 -8.86 -22.51 23.11
CA HIS A 2 -8.05 -21.29 22.95
C HIS A 2 -6.77 -21.42 22.08
N GLN A 3 -6.06 -22.55 22.13
CA GLN A 3 -4.84 -22.74 21.32
C GLN A 3 -5.09 -22.82 19.81
N LYS A 4 -6.19 -23.47 19.39
CA LYS A 4 -6.54 -23.60 17.95
C LYS A 4 -6.91 -22.24 17.35
N MET A 5 -7.67 -21.43 18.10
CA MET A 5 -8.03 -20.09 17.67
C MET A 5 -6.81 -19.16 17.57
N LYS A 6 -5.90 -19.21 18.54
CA LYS A 6 -4.64 -18.45 18.49
C LYS A 6 -3.76 -18.87 17.30
N ARG A 7 -3.69 -20.18 17.01
CA ARG A 7 -2.93 -20.69 15.85
C ARG A 7 -3.55 -20.23 14.52
N ASN A 8 -4.87 -20.32 14.39
CA ASN A 8 -5.58 -19.86 13.19
C ASN A 8 -5.39 -18.35 12.97
N LEU A 9 -5.47 -17.52 14.03
CA LEU A 9 -5.20 -16.09 13.92
C LEU A 9 -3.75 -15.80 13.52
N GLN A 10 -2.79 -16.55 14.05
CA GLN A 10 -1.38 -16.40 13.64
C GLN A 10 -1.15 -16.78 12.17
N GLU A 11 -1.82 -17.83 11.67
CA GLU A 11 -1.79 -18.20 10.26
C GLU A 11 -2.42 -17.11 9.38
N ILE A 12 -3.54 -16.55 9.80
CA ILE A 12 -4.20 -15.43 9.12
C ILE A 12 -3.28 -14.20 9.09
N TYR A 13 -2.70 -13.78 10.21
CA TYR A 13 -1.81 -12.61 10.24
C TYR A 13 -0.49 -12.82 9.48
N ARG A 14 -0.03 -14.07 9.34
CA ARG A 14 1.09 -14.40 8.45
C ARG A 14 0.70 -14.30 6.98
N ALA A 15 -0.48 -14.77 6.62
CA ALA A 15 -0.98 -14.71 5.24
C ALA A 15 -1.40 -13.28 4.83
N TYR A 16 -1.90 -12.50 5.79
CA TYR A 16 -2.41 -11.14 5.60
C TYR A 16 -1.69 -10.19 6.58
N PRO A 17 -0.43 -9.82 6.29
CA PRO A 17 0.40 -9.03 7.20
C PRO A 17 -0.16 -7.62 7.48
N PHE A 18 -1.10 -7.15 6.65
CA PHE A 18 -1.76 -5.86 6.81
C PHE A 18 -3.11 -5.96 7.56
N LEU A 19 -3.57 -7.17 7.90
CA LEU A 19 -4.81 -7.35 8.64
C LEU A 19 -4.60 -6.99 10.11
N GLN A 20 -5.30 -5.96 10.58
CA GLN A 20 -5.29 -5.53 11.97
C GLN A 20 -6.62 -5.86 12.65
N GLY A 21 -6.56 -6.37 13.88
CA GLY A 21 -7.75 -6.53 14.70
C GLY A 21 -8.25 -5.15 15.16
N MET A 22 -9.52 -4.86 14.92
CA MET A 22 -10.16 -3.60 15.32
C MET A 22 -11.47 -3.89 16.06
N THR A 23 -11.78 -3.05 17.04
CA THR A 23 -13.12 -2.94 17.63
C THR A 23 -14.07 -2.26 16.65
N ALA A 24 -15.38 -2.40 16.88
CA ALA A 24 -16.39 -1.76 16.04
C ALA A 24 -16.28 -0.22 16.03
N LYS A 25 -15.85 0.38 17.17
CA LYS A 25 -15.63 1.82 17.28
C LYS A 25 -14.45 2.26 16.41
N GLU A 26 -13.32 1.57 16.52
CA GLU A 26 -12.13 1.85 15.71
C GLU A 26 -12.43 1.67 14.22
N ALA A 27 -13.13 0.59 13.84
CA ALA A 27 -13.53 0.36 12.46
C ALA A 27 -14.40 1.50 11.90
N ARG A 28 -15.33 2.04 12.71
CA ARG A 28 -16.14 3.20 12.33
C ARG A 28 -15.31 4.47 12.17
N GLU A 29 -14.38 4.74 13.10
CA GLU A 29 -13.50 5.90 13.03
C GLU A 29 -12.58 5.84 11.80
N HIS A 30 -12.02 4.66 11.51
CA HIS A 30 -11.25 4.42 10.29
C HIS A 30 -12.10 4.65 9.03
N LEU A 31 -13.32 4.12 8.97
CA LEU A 31 -14.22 4.32 7.83
C LEU A 31 -14.51 5.80 7.59
N LEU A 32 -14.85 6.56 8.63
CA LEU A 32 -15.12 8.00 8.52
C LEU A 32 -13.88 8.80 8.10
N ALA A 33 -12.69 8.37 8.53
CA ALA A 33 -11.44 8.96 8.06
C ALA A 33 -11.24 8.69 6.56
N TYR A 34 -11.44 7.44 6.12
CA TYR A 34 -11.34 7.07 4.70
C TYR A 34 -12.31 7.85 3.81
N GLU A 35 -13.54 8.11 4.27
CA GLU A 35 -14.54 8.87 3.50
C GLU A 35 -14.15 10.34 3.25
N LYS A 36 -13.30 10.91 4.12
CA LYS A 36 -12.84 12.30 3.98
C LYS A 36 -11.56 12.43 3.16
N MET A 37 -10.78 11.37 3.09
CA MET A 37 -9.51 11.35 2.38
C MET A 37 -9.72 11.55 0.88
N LYS A 38 -8.96 12.48 0.31
CA LYS A 38 -8.81 12.58 -1.15
C LYS A 38 -7.41 12.15 -1.50
N VAL A 39 -7.30 11.15 -2.37
CA VAL A 39 -6.02 10.64 -2.87
C VAL A 39 -5.97 10.91 -4.37
N ASP A 40 -4.97 11.67 -4.77
CA ASP A 40 -4.65 11.96 -6.17
C ASP A 40 -3.46 11.10 -6.60
N LEU A 41 -3.64 10.40 -7.72
CA LEU A 41 -2.64 9.52 -8.31
C LEU A 41 -2.38 10.01 -9.74
N SER A 42 -1.14 10.43 -10.02
CA SER A 42 -0.72 10.86 -11.35
C SER A 42 0.45 10.03 -11.84
N PHE A 43 0.33 9.50 -13.05
CA PHE A 43 1.41 8.81 -13.74
C PHE A 43 2.05 9.79 -14.73
N GLU A 44 3.25 10.23 -14.40
CA GLU A 44 4.10 11.01 -15.29
C GLU A 44 5.20 10.09 -15.86
N ASP A 45 5.79 10.43 -17.01
CA ASP A 45 6.57 9.51 -17.86
C ASP A 45 7.37 8.43 -17.12
N ASN A 46 8.18 8.81 -16.13
CA ASN A 46 9.01 7.89 -15.34
C ASN A 46 8.76 7.97 -13.82
N ARG A 47 7.58 8.43 -13.39
CA ARG A 47 7.23 8.53 -11.97
C ARG A 47 5.74 8.40 -11.70
N LEU A 48 5.42 7.80 -10.57
CA LEU A 48 4.12 7.89 -9.94
C LEU A 48 4.18 8.99 -8.88
N VAL A 49 3.30 9.98 -8.99
CA VAL A 49 3.09 11.01 -7.98
C VAL A 49 1.83 10.64 -7.20
N ILE A 50 1.96 10.48 -5.89
CA ILE A 50 0.83 10.28 -4.99
C ILE A 50 0.75 11.49 -4.06
N SER A 51 -0.40 12.15 -4.06
CA SER A 51 -0.69 13.29 -3.19
C SER A 51 -2.12 13.23 -2.66
N GLY A 52 -2.49 14.14 -1.77
CA GLY A 52 -3.86 14.22 -1.30
C GLY A 52 -4.11 15.18 -0.16
N GLU A 53 -5.39 15.32 0.18
CA GLU A 53 -5.90 16.11 1.30
C GLU A 53 -6.39 15.18 2.42
N GLU A 54 -6.20 15.60 3.66
CA GLU A 54 -6.65 14.88 4.87
C GLU A 54 -6.16 13.42 4.94
N LEU A 55 -4.98 13.14 4.37
CA LEU A 55 -4.42 11.79 4.34
C LEU A 55 -4.16 11.26 5.75
N ASN A 56 -4.76 10.12 6.08
CA ASN A 56 -4.46 9.39 7.30
C ASN A 56 -3.18 8.58 7.12
N LEU A 57 -2.05 9.14 7.56
CA LEU A 57 -0.73 8.54 7.41
C LEU A 57 -0.40 7.62 8.60
N PRO A 58 0.27 6.47 8.37
CA PRO A 58 0.74 5.99 7.07
C PRO A 58 -0.39 5.43 6.21
N LEU A 59 -0.41 5.81 4.92
CA LEU A 59 -1.39 5.35 3.95
C LEU A 59 -0.80 4.21 3.11
N ILE A 60 -1.51 3.08 3.02
CA ILE A 60 -1.10 1.95 2.19
C ILE A 60 -1.99 1.90 0.95
N ILE A 61 -1.36 1.91 -0.24
CA ILE A 61 -2.04 1.87 -1.54
C ILE A 61 -1.46 0.71 -2.34
N SER A 62 -2.32 -0.05 -3.02
CA SER A 62 -1.88 -1.04 -4.01
C SER A 62 -1.95 -0.42 -5.40
N VAL A 63 -0.83 -0.43 -6.12
CA VAL A 63 -0.73 0.11 -7.47
C VAL A 63 -0.36 -1.03 -8.42
N ARG A 64 -1.13 -1.17 -9.49
CA ARG A 64 -0.80 -2.03 -10.62
C ARG A 64 -0.11 -1.19 -11.70
N LEU A 65 1.05 -1.62 -12.14
CA LEU A 65 1.77 -1.01 -13.24
C LEU A 65 1.47 -1.71 -14.56
N ASN A 66 1.79 -1.04 -15.68
CA ASN A 66 1.69 -1.63 -17.01
C ASN A 66 2.84 -2.62 -17.25
N ASP A 67 2.64 -3.55 -18.17
CA ASP A 67 3.68 -4.51 -18.59
C ASP A 67 4.95 -3.78 -19.05
N GLY A 68 6.11 -4.33 -18.65
CA GLY A 68 7.41 -3.74 -18.94
C GLY A 68 7.76 -2.52 -18.09
N THR A 69 6.99 -2.23 -17.03
CA THR A 69 7.30 -1.18 -16.06
C THR A 69 7.45 -1.73 -14.65
N SER A 70 8.35 -1.15 -13.86
CA SER A 70 8.67 -1.63 -12.52
C SER A 70 9.01 -0.49 -11.56
N ILE A 71 8.66 -0.67 -10.28
CA ILE A 71 9.14 0.17 -9.18
C ILE A 71 10.16 -0.63 -8.36
N GLU A 72 11.21 0.05 -7.89
CA GLU A 72 12.18 -0.51 -6.95
C GLU A 72 11.52 -0.79 -5.60
N SER A 73 11.63 -2.03 -5.12
CA SER A 73 11.13 -2.40 -3.79
C SER A 73 12.17 -2.02 -2.73
N GLY A 74 11.72 -1.42 -1.63
CA GLY A 74 12.62 -0.93 -0.60
C GLY A 74 11.96 0.09 0.33
N LYS A 75 12.75 0.62 1.25
CA LYS A 75 12.37 1.73 2.13
C LYS A 75 13.07 2.99 1.68
N PHE A 76 12.29 4.04 1.46
CA PHE A 76 12.72 5.36 1.06
C PHE A 76 12.30 6.39 2.12
N ASN A 77 12.70 7.65 1.95
CA ASN A 77 12.45 8.68 2.95
C ASN A 77 10.95 8.90 3.20
N SER A 78 10.16 9.04 2.13
CA SER A 78 8.73 9.38 2.20
C SER A 78 7.80 8.19 1.94
N TYR A 79 8.32 7.02 1.54
CA TYR A 79 7.52 5.85 1.24
C TYR A 79 8.29 4.52 1.36
N GLU A 80 7.56 3.41 1.44
CA GLU A 80 8.07 2.04 1.38
C GLU A 80 7.31 1.26 0.31
N VAL A 81 8.04 0.52 -0.54
CA VAL A 81 7.47 -0.28 -1.64
C VAL A 81 7.75 -1.76 -1.42
N VAL A 82 6.70 -2.56 -1.50
CA VAL A 82 6.78 -4.03 -1.46
C VAL A 82 6.07 -4.59 -2.68
N LYS A 83 6.79 -5.35 -3.52
CA LYS A 83 6.16 -6.13 -4.59
C LYS A 83 5.27 -7.22 -3.98
N VAL A 84 4.02 -7.30 -4.41
CA VAL A 84 3.06 -8.27 -3.87
C VAL A 84 3.45 -9.69 -4.33
N PRO A 85 3.72 -10.63 -3.40
CA PRO A 85 4.11 -11.99 -3.77
C PRO A 85 2.99 -12.71 -4.54
N GLY A 86 3.37 -13.44 -5.59
CA GLY A 86 2.43 -14.26 -6.37
C GLY A 86 1.55 -13.47 -7.35
N VAL A 87 1.72 -12.15 -7.47
CA VAL A 87 1.01 -11.33 -8.46
C VAL A 87 2.03 -10.50 -9.24
N SER A 88 2.01 -10.59 -10.58
CA SER A 88 2.85 -9.74 -11.40
C SER A 88 2.36 -8.29 -11.34
N ASP A 89 3.31 -7.36 -11.37
CA ASP A 89 3.06 -5.94 -11.62
C ASP A 89 2.20 -5.20 -10.58
N ILE A 90 1.93 -5.81 -9.41
CA ILE A 90 1.29 -5.15 -8.26
C ILE A 90 2.32 -4.84 -7.18
N TYR A 91 2.30 -3.59 -6.74
CA TYR A 91 3.15 -3.05 -5.69
C TYR A 91 2.28 -2.48 -4.57
N SER A 92 2.60 -2.83 -3.33
CA SER A 92 2.06 -2.18 -2.14
C SER A 92 2.98 -1.05 -1.74
N ILE A 93 2.45 0.16 -1.71
CA ILE A 93 3.16 1.40 -1.41
C ILE A 93 2.62 1.96 -0.11
N LYS A 94 3.48 2.08 0.89
CA LYS A 94 3.18 2.72 2.17
C LYS A 94 3.76 4.12 2.18
N LEU A 95 2.91 5.13 2.19
CA LEU A 95 3.28 6.54 2.26
C LEU A 95 3.45 6.98 3.71
N SER A 96 4.51 7.72 3.97
CA SER A 96 4.82 8.35 5.26
C SER A 96 4.60 9.87 5.23
N GLU A 97 4.44 10.46 4.05
CA GLU A 97 4.22 11.90 3.84
C GLU A 97 3.00 12.13 2.93
N SER A 98 2.48 13.36 2.93
CA SER A 98 1.28 13.73 2.17
C SER A 98 1.51 13.80 0.66
N VAL A 99 2.77 13.88 0.23
CA VAL A 99 3.19 13.86 -1.16
C VAL A 99 4.38 12.92 -1.30
N SER A 100 4.38 12.07 -2.31
CA SER A 100 5.51 11.18 -2.62
C SER A 100 5.66 10.98 -4.12
N GLU A 101 6.90 11.07 -4.57
CA GLU A 101 7.29 10.78 -5.95
C GLU A 101 8.04 9.45 -6.00
N ILE A 102 7.52 8.52 -6.80
CA ILE A 102 7.97 7.14 -6.85
C ILE A 102 8.48 6.86 -8.26
N PRO A 103 9.80 6.70 -8.46
CA PRO A 103 10.37 6.42 -9.77
C PRO A 103 9.83 5.12 -10.37
N ILE A 104 9.46 5.17 -11.64
CA ILE A 104 9.08 4.00 -12.44
C ILE A 104 10.15 3.79 -13.50
N THR A 105 10.71 2.59 -13.53
CA THR A 105 11.61 2.15 -14.60
C THR A 105 10.80 1.48 -15.70
N ARG A 106 11.06 1.83 -16.96
CA ARG A 106 10.51 1.14 -18.14
C ARG A 106 11.62 0.27 -18.74
N GLU A 107 11.38 -1.03 -18.87
CA GLU A 107 12.24 -1.88 -19.69
C GLU A 107 12.09 -1.44 -21.14
N ARG A 108 13.16 -0.89 -21.74
CA ARG A 108 13.18 -0.65 -23.18
C ARG A 108 13.08 -2.01 -23.85
N GLY A 109 11.96 -2.25 -24.54
CA GLY A 109 11.78 -3.43 -25.39
C GLY A 109 13.01 -3.62 -26.26
N ARG A 110 13.53 -4.85 -26.26
CA ARG A 110 14.49 -5.33 -27.25
C ARG A 110 13.81 -5.51 -28.60
#